data_AF-A0A2P9B730-F1
#
_entry.id   AF-A0A2P9B730-F1
#
_cell.length_a   1.000
_cell.length_b   1.000
_cell.length_c   1.000
_cell.angle_alpha   90.00
_cell.angle_beta   90.00
_cell.angle_gamma   90.00
#
_symmetry.space_group_name_H-M   'P 1'
#
loop_
_entity.id
_entity.type
_entity.pdbx_description
1 polymer ?
#
loop_
_entity_poly.entity_id
_entity_poly.type
_entity_poly.pdbx_seq_one_letter_code
_entity_poly.pdbx_strand_id
1 'polypeptide(L)'
;MKVHYINILLFTLPLNILVNGQGNYNSTKHPISSTKFSKYHRSLCECKIYMSIYDNDPEMKKVMQDFDQQTSQRLREYDERLIKNRQKCKDQCDKDIQKIILKDKIEKELTEQLAALDVDITTEDIPTCVCKKSVADKVGENCLKCGGILGGGIPGSGVLGAYAVNSMVQVAMAAAKEAAISEGAEAGIAEGIKVAIQGVPKKFLLYTLNGKELQAVINANNFQNPSFFYGEIMAEYLSTKQPDMANSHGLLSFIEEICEGDPDKIMKFILANSNDIAKEAGKAATKMATETTEALTLKKTAEATSASAIFSNPIVISFIVLVIIVIILLIIYLILRYRRKRKMKKKLQYLKLLKE
;
A
#
# COMPACT_ATOMS: atom_id res chain seq x y z
N MET A 1 -22.63 -12.00 54.34
CA MET A 1 -23.51 -12.58 53.29
C MET A 1 -23.09 -11.94 51.97
N LYS A 2 -22.37 -12.65 51.08
CA LYS A 2 -22.93 -13.35 49.89
C LYS A 2 -23.90 -12.40 49.15
N VAL A 3 -23.65 -11.99 47.90
CA VAL A 3 -23.57 -12.86 46.72
C VAL A 3 -22.68 -12.26 45.62
N HIS A 4 -21.86 -13.14 45.04
CA HIS A 4 -21.08 -13.02 43.82
C HIS A 4 -21.98 -12.96 42.58
N TYR A 5 -21.75 -12.03 41.63
CA TYR A 5 -22.19 -12.27 40.24
C TYR A 5 -21.46 -11.56 39.09
N ILE A 6 -20.44 -10.70 39.29
CA ILE A 6 -19.88 -9.94 38.15
C ILE A 6 -18.46 -10.40 37.71
N ASN A 7 -17.78 -11.26 38.47
CA ASN A 7 -16.36 -11.58 38.23
C ASN A 7 -16.04 -12.92 37.52
N ILE A 8 -16.99 -13.58 36.84
CA ILE A 8 -16.74 -14.93 36.29
C ILE A 8 -16.58 -15.00 34.76
N LEU A 9 -16.82 -13.94 33.98
CA LEU A 9 -16.93 -14.14 32.53
C LEU A 9 -15.99 -13.40 31.58
N LEU A 10 -15.08 -12.54 32.03
CA LEU A 10 -14.32 -11.73 31.06
C LEU A 10 -12.81 -11.54 31.22
N PHE A 11 -12.12 -12.10 32.24
CA PHE A 11 -10.71 -11.70 32.42
C PHE A 11 -9.68 -12.76 32.87
N THR A 12 -9.95 -14.06 32.77
CA THR A 12 -8.97 -15.09 33.23
C THR A 12 -8.39 -16.01 32.15
N LEU A 13 -8.53 -15.70 30.85
CA LEU A 13 -8.04 -16.61 29.79
C LEU A 13 -7.16 -16.08 28.63
N PRO A 14 -6.56 -14.87 28.66
CA PRO A 14 -5.47 -14.58 27.71
C PRO A 14 -4.15 -14.09 28.33
N LEU A 15 -3.83 -14.40 29.59
CA LEU A 15 -2.55 -13.99 30.22
C LEU A 15 -1.79 -15.11 30.94
N ASN A 16 -1.90 -16.36 30.48
CA ASN A 16 -1.13 -17.49 31.04
C ASN A 16 -0.37 -18.33 29.99
N ILE A 17 -0.02 -17.76 28.83
CA ILE A 17 0.84 -18.44 27.82
C ILE A 17 2.04 -17.60 27.36
N LEU A 18 2.24 -16.37 27.86
CA LEU A 18 3.44 -15.60 27.56
C LEU A 18 3.99 -15.03 28.87
N VAL A 19 5.27 -15.30 29.15
CA VAL A 19 6.02 -14.95 30.39
C VAL A 19 5.92 -16.01 31.49
N ASN A 20 6.74 -17.07 31.41
CA ASN A 20 7.98 -17.15 32.20
C ASN A 20 8.75 -18.44 31.84
N GLY A 21 9.90 -18.28 31.20
CA GLY A 21 10.77 -19.37 30.79
C GLY A 21 12.22 -18.93 30.71
N GLN A 22 12.69 -18.12 31.66
CA GLN A 22 14.12 -17.99 31.93
C GLN A 22 14.58 -19.22 32.71
N GLY A 23 14.86 -20.30 31.96
CA GLY A 23 15.59 -21.46 32.46
C GLY A 23 17.08 -21.25 32.22
N ASN A 24 17.77 -20.81 33.26
CA ASN A 24 19.23 -20.69 33.33
C ASN A 24 19.91 -22.00 32.88
N TYR A 25 20.67 -21.93 31.79
CA TYR A 25 21.67 -22.93 31.44
C TYR A 25 22.85 -22.76 32.38
N ASN A 26 22.91 -23.60 33.42
CA ASN A 26 24.12 -23.76 34.21
C ASN A 26 25.19 -24.39 33.31
N SER A 27 26.12 -23.56 32.86
CA SER A 27 27.38 -23.98 32.25
C SER A 27 28.25 -24.62 33.34
N THR A 28 28.13 -25.94 33.50
CA THR A 28 29.13 -26.71 34.24
C THR A 28 30.36 -26.83 33.35
N LYS A 29 31.38 -26.06 33.71
CA LYS A 29 32.73 -26.17 33.15
C LYS A 29 33.26 -27.58 33.39
N HIS A 30 33.50 -28.34 32.32
CA HIS A 30 34.43 -29.46 32.35
C HIS A 30 35.72 -29.06 31.61
N PRO A 31 36.90 -29.24 32.22
CA PRO A 31 38.16 -28.73 31.69
C PRO A 31 38.61 -29.50 30.45
N ILE A 32 39.05 -28.73 29.45
CA ILE A 32 39.80 -29.18 28.29
C ILE A 32 41.08 -29.84 28.80
N SER A 33 41.24 -31.14 28.53
CA SER A 33 42.55 -31.78 28.49
C SER A 33 42.83 -32.22 27.05
N SER A 34 43.95 -31.73 26.55
CA SER A 34 44.51 -31.91 25.22
C SER A 34 44.62 -33.39 24.81
N THR A 35 44.27 -33.74 23.56
CA THR A 35 45.18 -34.48 22.65
C THR A 35 44.60 -34.72 21.24
N LYS A 36 45.32 -34.18 20.25
CA LYS A 36 45.55 -34.64 18.86
C LYS A 36 44.36 -34.78 17.88
N PHE A 37 44.37 -33.87 16.90
CA PHE A 37 43.69 -33.95 15.60
C PHE A 37 44.08 -35.20 14.80
N SER A 38 43.09 -35.91 14.26
CA SER A 38 43.22 -36.80 13.10
C SER A 38 42.22 -36.36 12.03
N LYS A 39 42.72 -35.84 10.92
CA LYS A 39 41.96 -35.48 9.71
C LYS A 39 41.50 -36.77 9.02
N TYR A 40 40.19 -36.96 8.87
CA TYR A 40 39.64 -37.90 7.88
C TYR A 40 39.04 -37.12 6.71
N HIS A 41 39.62 -37.31 5.53
CA HIS A 41 39.08 -36.82 4.25
C HIS A 41 37.78 -37.58 3.95
N ARG A 42 36.66 -36.86 3.71
CA ARG A 42 35.42 -37.43 3.17
C ARG A 42 35.58 -37.63 1.66
N SER A 43 36.12 -38.77 1.25
CA SER A 43 35.88 -39.32 -0.08
C SER A 43 34.61 -40.17 -0.03
N LEU A 44 33.66 -39.89 -0.92
CA LEU A 44 32.51 -40.77 -1.16
C LEU A 44 33.03 -42.00 -1.92
N CYS A 45 33.39 -43.04 -1.18
CA CYS A 45 33.67 -44.35 -1.74
C CYS A 45 32.32 -45.00 -2.07
N GLU A 46 32.08 -45.32 -3.34
CA GLU A 46 30.95 -46.15 -3.78
C GLU A 46 31.11 -47.55 -3.18
N CYS A 47 30.59 -47.76 -1.97
CA CYS A 47 30.36 -49.11 -1.47
C CYS A 47 29.24 -49.71 -2.31
N LYS A 48 29.53 -50.81 -3.02
CA LYS A 48 28.52 -51.69 -3.61
C LYS A 48 27.47 -51.98 -2.54
N ILE A 49 26.26 -51.46 -2.77
CA ILE A 49 25.15 -51.53 -1.83
C ILE A 49 24.79 -53.00 -1.66
N TYR A 50 25.12 -53.52 -0.47
CA TYR A 50 24.32 -54.44 0.33
C TYR A 50 23.53 -55.51 -0.46
N MET A 51 24.10 -56.71 -0.62
CA MET A 51 23.31 -57.93 -0.76
C MET A 51 22.65 -58.21 0.59
N SER A 52 21.32 -58.11 0.66
CA SER A 52 20.54 -58.40 1.86
C SER A 52 20.65 -59.89 2.22
N ILE A 53 21.36 -60.18 3.30
CA ILE A 53 21.50 -61.53 3.89
C ILE A 53 20.14 -62.05 4.43
N TYR A 54 19.09 -61.23 4.36
CA TYR A 54 17.79 -61.43 5.01
C TYR A 54 16.63 -61.78 4.06
N ASP A 55 16.87 -61.97 2.76
CA ASP A 55 15.81 -62.25 1.77
C ASP A 55 15.00 -63.53 2.07
N ASN A 56 15.61 -64.46 2.81
CA ASN A 56 15.02 -65.75 3.20
C ASN A 56 14.58 -65.80 4.67
N ASP A 57 14.70 -64.71 5.44
CA ASP A 57 14.25 -64.67 6.83
C ASP A 57 12.72 -64.41 6.88
N PRO A 58 11.93 -65.36 7.44
CA PRO A 58 10.47 -65.22 7.50
C PRO A 58 9.99 -64.04 8.36
N GLU A 59 10.77 -63.58 9.33
CA GLU A 59 10.44 -62.37 10.11
C GLU A 59 10.71 -61.11 9.31
N MET A 60 11.86 -61.03 8.62
CA MET A 60 12.20 -59.87 7.78
C MET A 60 11.19 -59.68 6.64
N LYS A 61 10.75 -60.79 6.03
CA LYS A 61 9.75 -60.75 4.95
C LYS A 61 8.41 -60.17 5.40
N LYS A 62 7.98 -60.43 6.65
CA LYS A 62 6.76 -59.85 7.22
C LYS A 62 6.90 -58.35 7.47
N VAL A 63 8.02 -57.93 8.05
CA VAL A 63 8.29 -56.50 8.30
C VAL A 63 8.34 -55.72 6.99
N MET A 64 8.96 -56.29 5.95
CA MET A 64 9.01 -55.67 4.62
C MET A 64 7.62 -55.56 3.98
N GLN A 65 6.79 -56.60 4.07
CA GLN A 65 5.40 -56.56 3.59
C GLN A 65 4.54 -55.53 4.33
N ASP A 66 4.67 -55.42 5.65
CA ASP A 66 3.97 -54.42 6.45
C ASP A 66 4.42 -53.00 6.08
N PHE A 67 5.72 -52.80 5.86
CA PHE A 67 6.26 -51.51 5.41
C PHE A 67 5.76 -51.14 4.02
N ASP A 68 5.74 -52.08 3.08
CA ASP A 68 5.23 -51.89 1.72
C ASP A 68 3.73 -51.58 1.73
N GLN A 69 2.94 -52.25 2.57
CA GLN A 69 1.52 -52.00 2.72
C GLN A 69 1.25 -50.59 3.30
N GLN A 70 1.95 -50.21 4.36
CA GLN A 70 1.83 -48.88 4.98
C GLN A 70 2.31 -47.77 4.03
N THR A 71 3.37 -48.02 3.27
CA THR A 71 3.90 -47.06 2.29
C THR A 71 2.93 -46.90 1.13
N SER A 72 2.37 -48.00 0.61
CA SER A 72 1.35 -47.98 -0.42
C SER A 72 0.09 -47.21 0.01
N GLN A 73 -0.33 -47.36 1.26
CA GLN A 73 -1.47 -46.62 1.79
C GLN A 73 -1.17 -45.11 1.89
N ARG A 74 0.01 -44.74 2.41
CA ARG A 74 0.43 -43.33 2.50
C ARG A 74 0.55 -42.67 1.13
N LEU A 75 1.01 -43.40 0.11
CA LEU A 75 1.06 -42.90 -1.26
C LEU A 75 -0.33 -42.62 -1.82
N ARG A 76 -1.30 -43.54 -1.62
CA ARG A 76 -2.70 -43.30 -2.03
C ARG A 76 -3.31 -42.07 -1.33
N GLU A 77 -3.11 -41.92 -0.02
CA GLU A 77 -3.58 -40.75 0.73
C GLU A 77 -2.88 -39.44 0.32
N TYR A 78 -1.62 -39.52 -0.12
CA TYR A 78 -0.89 -38.38 -0.66
C TYR A 78 -1.45 -37.98 -2.03
N ASP A 79 -1.68 -38.94 -2.92
CA ASP A 79 -2.24 -38.71 -4.26
C ASP A 79 -3.65 -38.12 -4.19
N GLU A 80 -4.52 -38.61 -3.30
CA GLU A 80 -5.85 -38.04 -3.09
C GLU A 80 -5.79 -36.58 -2.60
N ARG A 81 -4.89 -36.27 -1.65
CA ARG A 81 -4.68 -34.90 -1.18
C ARG A 81 -4.15 -34.00 -2.31
N LEU A 82 -3.24 -34.53 -3.12
CA LEU A 82 -2.65 -33.81 -4.24
C LEU A 82 -3.69 -33.51 -5.33
N ILE A 83 -4.55 -34.47 -5.69
CA ILE A 83 -5.67 -34.28 -6.61
C ILE A 83 -6.65 -33.23 -6.07
N LYS A 84 -7.06 -33.36 -4.79
CA LYS A 84 -7.99 -32.41 -4.15
C LYS A 84 -7.44 -30.98 -4.12
N ASN A 85 -6.16 -30.83 -3.82
CA ASN A 85 -5.52 -29.51 -3.79
C ASN A 85 -5.39 -28.93 -5.21
N ARG A 86 -5.03 -29.75 -6.21
CA ARG A 86 -5.02 -29.34 -7.62
C ARG A 86 -6.40 -28.87 -8.10
N GLN A 87 -7.47 -29.57 -7.73
CA GLN A 87 -8.83 -29.18 -8.08
C GLN A 87 -9.19 -27.82 -7.48
N LYS A 88 -8.90 -27.61 -6.18
CA LYS A 88 -9.13 -26.32 -5.52
C LYS A 88 -8.37 -25.18 -6.18
N CYS A 89 -7.12 -25.39 -6.58
CA CYS A 89 -6.33 -24.37 -7.28
C CYS A 89 -6.90 -24.06 -8.66
N LYS A 90 -7.40 -25.05 -9.41
CA LYS A 90 -8.10 -24.84 -10.68
C LYS A 90 -9.38 -24.02 -10.49
N ASP A 91 -10.23 -24.42 -9.55
CA ASP A 91 -11.49 -23.72 -9.27
C ASP A 91 -11.25 -22.26 -8.83
N GLN A 92 -10.16 -22.00 -8.09
CA GLN A 92 -9.77 -20.65 -7.69
C GLN A 92 -9.25 -19.84 -8.89
N CYS A 93 -8.41 -20.44 -9.74
CA CYS A 93 -7.91 -19.81 -10.95
C CYS A 93 -9.05 -19.43 -11.91
N ASP A 94 -10.02 -20.33 -12.11
CA ASP A 94 -11.17 -20.08 -12.99
C ASP A 94 -12.04 -18.92 -12.46
N LYS A 95 -12.22 -18.81 -11.13
CA LYS A 95 -12.91 -17.68 -10.51
C LYS A 95 -12.15 -16.36 -10.70
N ASP A 96 -10.84 -16.38 -10.53
CA ASP A 96 -10.01 -15.19 -10.69
C ASP A 96 -9.96 -14.74 -12.16
N ILE A 97 -9.91 -15.67 -13.12
CA ILE A 97 -10.03 -15.41 -14.56
C ILE A 97 -11.40 -14.80 -14.89
N GLN A 98 -12.50 -15.37 -14.39
CA GLN A 98 -13.84 -14.79 -14.59
C GLN A 98 -13.94 -13.36 -14.05
N LYS A 99 -13.33 -13.09 -12.89
CA LYS A 99 -13.29 -11.75 -12.30
C LYS A 99 -12.48 -10.76 -13.14
N ILE A 100 -11.36 -11.21 -13.71
CA ILE A 100 -10.53 -10.39 -14.61
C ILE A 100 -11.31 -10.06 -15.89
N ILE A 101 -11.96 -11.04 -16.52
CA ILE A 101 -12.78 -10.83 -17.72
C ILE A 101 -13.93 -9.85 -17.47
N LEU A 102 -14.62 -9.97 -16.33
CA LEU A 102 -15.69 -9.04 -15.96
C LEU A 102 -15.17 -7.61 -15.74
N LYS A 103 -13.99 -7.47 -15.12
CA LYS A 103 -13.36 -6.16 -14.89
C LYS A 103 -12.94 -5.50 -16.22
N ASP A 104 -12.32 -6.27 -17.12
CA ASP A 104 -11.91 -5.81 -18.44
C ASP A 104 -13.11 -5.37 -19.29
N LYS A 105 -14.23 -6.12 -19.22
CA LYS A 105 -15.47 -5.75 -19.91
C LYS A 105 -16.05 -4.41 -19.42
N ILE A 106 -16.07 -4.18 -18.10
CA ILE A 106 -16.55 -2.91 -17.52
C ILE A 106 -15.62 -1.75 -17.88
N GLU A 107 -14.30 -1.96 -17.81
CA GLU A 107 -13.32 -0.94 -18.21
C GLU A 107 -13.49 -0.56 -19.68
N LYS A 108 -13.69 -1.55 -20.56
CA LYS A 108 -13.96 -1.31 -21.99
C LYS A 108 -15.26 -0.53 -22.23
N GLU A 109 -16.36 -0.93 -21.61
CA GLU A 109 -17.65 -0.22 -21.73
C GLU A 109 -17.56 1.22 -21.21
N LEU A 110 -16.84 1.47 -20.11
CA LEU A 110 -16.60 2.82 -19.60
C LEU A 110 -15.75 3.67 -20.54
N THR A 111 -14.68 3.10 -21.11
CA THR A 111 -13.84 3.84 -22.07
C THR A 111 -14.58 4.18 -23.36
N GLU A 112 -15.44 3.28 -23.87
CA GLU A 112 -16.26 3.55 -25.05
C GLU A 112 -17.31 4.63 -24.77
N GLN A 113 -17.96 4.60 -23.59
CA GLN A 113 -18.91 5.66 -23.20
C GLN A 113 -18.23 7.02 -23.02
N LEU A 114 -17.06 7.07 -22.37
CA LEU A 114 -16.31 8.32 -22.20
C LEU A 114 -15.79 8.85 -23.53
N ALA A 115 -15.27 8.00 -24.41
CA ALA A 115 -14.82 8.41 -25.74
C ALA A 115 -15.97 8.91 -26.64
N ALA A 116 -17.17 8.35 -26.51
CA ALA A 116 -18.35 8.83 -27.22
C ALA A 116 -18.88 10.17 -26.67
N LEU A 117 -18.65 10.47 -25.39
CA LEU A 117 -18.98 11.75 -24.76
C LEU A 117 -17.98 12.86 -25.10
N ASP A 118 -16.74 12.51 -25.44
CA ASP A 118 -15.65 13.47 -25.71
C ASP A 118 -15.63 14.04 -27.15
N VAL A 119 -16.55 13.66 -28.04
CA VAL A 119 -16.49 14.09 -29.45
C VAL A 119 -17.40 15.27 -29.83
N ASP A 120 -18.40 15.66 -29.04
CA ASP A 120 -19.35 16.72 -29.46
C ASP A 120 -19.66 17.77 -28.37
N ILE A 121 -18.66 18.25 -27.62
CA ILE A 121 -18.82 19.50 -26.85
C ILE A 121 -17.94 20.57 -27.46
N THR A 122 -18.45 21.22 -28.51
CA THR A 122 -17.94 22.54 -28.87
C THR A 122 -18.31 23.52 -27.76
N THR A 123 -17.44 24.51 -27.51
CA THR A 123 -17.64 25.58 -26.53
C THR A 123 -18.88 26.44 -26.77
N GLU A 124 -19.66 26.17 -27.83
CA GLU A 124 -20.88 26.88 -28.21
C GLU A 124 -22.15 26.27 -27.60
N ASP A 125 -22.10 25.03 -27.07
CA ASP A 125 -23.27 24.32 -26.51
C ASP A 125 -23.44 24.45 -24.98
N ILE A 126 -22.64 25.30 -24.32
CA ILE A 126 -22.78 25.58 -22.88
C ILE A 126 -23.76 26.76 -22.70
N PRO A 127 -25.05 26.55 -22.34
CA PRO A 127 -25.92 27.65 -21.99
C PRO A 127 -25.37 28.32 -20.72
N THR A 128 -25.12 29.63 -20.81
CA THR A 128 -24.74 30.48 -19.68
C THR A 128 -25.89 30.53 -18.67
N CYS A 129 -25.97 29.52 -17.78
CA CYS A 129 -26.93 29.53 -16.70
C CYS A 129 -26.39 30.37 -15.53
N VAL A 130 -27.08 31.48 -15.28
CA VAL A 130 -26.88 32.32 -14.10
C VAL A 130 -27.36 31.53 -12.87
N CYS A 131 -26.42 31.00 -12.10
CA CYS A 131 -26.72 30.32 -10.83
C CYS A 131 -27.15 31.35 -9.76
N LYS A 132 -28.46 31.52 -9.58
CA LYS A 132 -29.03 32.06 -8.34
C LYS A 132 -29.57 30.89 -7.50
N LYS A 133 -28.92 30.65 -6.36
CA LYS A 133 -29.21 29.71 -5.25
C LYS A 133 -28.56 28.31 -5.28
N SER A 134 -27.61 28.17 -4.37
CA SER A 134 -27.28 27.02 -3.48
C SER A 134 -27.62 25.60 -3.92
N VAL A 135 -26.56 24.83 -4.22
CA VAL A 135 -26.50 23.37 -4.41
C VAL A 135 -26.96 22.56 -3.18
N ALA A 136 -27.18 23.21 -2.03
CA ALA A 136 -27.60 22.54 -0.79
C ALA A 136 -29.07 22.07 -0.79
N ASP A 137 -30.00 22.73 -1.51
CA ASP A 137 -31.44 22.42 -1.41
C ASP A 137 -31.89 21.24 -2.29
N LYS A 138 -31.13 20.86 -3.33
CA LYS A 138 -31.53 19.76 -4.24
C LYS A 138 -31.03 18.38 -3.83
N VAL A 139 -30.04 18.28 -2.94
CA VAL A 139 -29.56 16.98 -2.43
C VAL A 139 -30.54 16.37 -1.42
N GLY A 140 -31.40 17.19 -0.80
CA GLY A 140 -32.41 16.73 0.16
C GLY A 140 -33.59 15.95 -0.45
N GLU A 141 -33.98 16.23 -1.70
CA GLU A 141 -35.22 15.68 -2.26
C GLU A 141 -35.01 14.34 -2.99
N ASN A 142 -33.83 14.12 -3.59
CA ASN A 142 -33.50 12.86 -4.26
C ASN A 142 -32.97 11.77 -3.30
N CYS A 143 -32.51 12.13 -2.09
CA CYS A 143 -32.12 11.16 -1.06
C CYS A 143 -33.34 10.55 -0.34
N LEU A 144 -34.46 11.30 -0.26
CA LEU A 144 -35.72 10.82 0.33
C LEU A 144 -36.46 9.79 -0.55
N LYS A 145 -36.21 9.75 -1.86
CA LYS A 145 -36.80 8.74 -2.76
C LYS A 145 -36.17 7.35 -2.63
N CYS A 146 -34.96 7.23 -2.09
CA CYS A 146 -34.35 5.92 -1.79
C CYS A 146 -34.82 5.30 -0.46
N GLY A 147 -35.57 6.04 0.38
CA GLY A 147 -36.16 5.51 1.61
C GLY A 147 -37.44 4.68 1.41
N GLY A 148 -38.04 4.72 0.21
CA GLY A 148 -39.37 4.13 -0.07
C GLY A 148 -39.41 2.62 -0.32
N ILE A 149 -38.27 1.93 -0.39
CA ILE A 149 -38.21 0.47 -0.67
C ILE A 149 -38.01 -0.37 0.61
N LEU A 150 -37.96 0.26 1.79
CA LEU A 150 -37.81 -0.44 3.08
C LEU A 150 -39.12 -1.03 3.65
N GLY A 151 -40.21 -1.04 2.88
CA GLY A 151 -41.50 -1.61 3.26
C GLY A 151 -41.80 -3.03 2.75
N GLY A 152 -40.87 -3.70 2.07
CA GLY A 152 -41.09 -5.03 1.48
C GLY A 152 -40.05 -6.04 1.93
N GLY A 153 -40.48 -7.09 2.64
CA GLY A 153 -39.61 -8.10 3.23
C GLY A 153 -38.70 -8.81 2.24
N ILE A 154 -37.40 -8.53 2.31
CA ILE A 154 -36.34 -9.36 1.72
C ILE A 154 -35.25 -9.55 2.79
N PRO A 155 -34.95 -10.79 3.22
CA PRO A 155 -33.87 -11.07 4.15
C PRO A 155 -32.53 -11.00 3.40
N GLY A 156 -31.98 -9.79 3.24
CA GLY A 156 -30.74 -9.55 2.50
C GLY A 156 -29.94 -8.32 2.94
N SER A 157 -30.23 -7.73 4.10
CA SER A 157 -29.65 -6.46 4.55
C SER A 157 -28.22 -6.56 5.14
N GLY A 158 -27.60 -7.74 5.14
CA GLY A 158 -26.21 -7.89 5.62
C GLY A 158 -25.14 -7.44 4.61
N VAL A 159 -25.49 -7.31 3.33
CA VAL A 159 -24.52 -7.09 2.25
C VAL A 159 -24.42 -5.60 1.87
N LEU A 160 -25.54 -4.85 1.89
CA LEU A 160 -25.56 -3.44 1.47
C LEU A 160 -24.76 -2.50 2.39
N GLY A 161 -24.65 -2.81 3.69
CA GLY A 161 -23.82 -2.02 4.62
C GLY A 161 -22.31 -2.15 4.37
N ALA A 162 -21.85 -3.33 3.94
CA ALA A 162 -20.43 -3.56 3.64
C ALA A 162 -19.97 -2.86 2.34
N TYR A 163 -20.84 -2.78 1.33
CA TYR A 163 -20.55 -2.06 0.09
C TYR A 163 -20.47 -0.54 0.31
N ALA A 164 -21.33 0.03 1.16
CA ALA A 164 -21.32 1.47 1.46
C ALA A 164 -20.01 1.90 2.16
N VAL A 165 -19.56 1.15 3.17
CA VAL A 165 -18.33 1.50 3.92
C VAL A 165 -17.08 1.37 3.05
N ASN A 166 -16.99 0.33 2.20
CA ASN A 166 -15.86 0.15 1.30
C ASN A 166 -15.79 1.28 0.24
N SER A 167 -16.93 1.74 -0.27
CA SER A 167 -16.99 2.85 -1.22
C SER A 167 -16.50 4.18 -0.61
N MET A 168 -16.86 4.47 0.65
CA MET A 168 -16.47 5.72 1.31
C MET A 168 -14.98 5.77 1.65
N VAL A 169 -14.39 4.66 2.09
CA VAL A 169 -12.93 4.58 2.33
C VAL A 169 -12.15 4.80 1.03
N GLN A 170 -12.65 4.28 -0.10
CA GLN A 170 -12.02 4.51 -1.39
C GLN A 170 -12.11 5.98 -1.84
N VAL A 171 -13.25 6.64 -1.64
CA VAL A 171 -13.40 8.07 -1.92
C VAL A 171 -12.44 8.90 -1.06
N ALA A 172 -12.34 8.59 0.24
CA ALA A 172 -11.41 9.27 1.14
C ALA A 172 -9.94 9.04 0.74
N MET A 173 -9.58 7.83 0.31
CA MET A 173 -8.23 7.54 -0.21
C MET A 173 -7.93 8.28 -1.51
N ALA A 174 -8.90 8.42 -2.41
CA ALA A 174 -8.73 9.17 -3.65
C ALA A 174 -8.46 10.65 -3.36
N ALA A 175 -9.30 11.27 -2.52
CA ALA A 175 -9.10 12.65 -2.09
C ALA A 175 -7.76 12.86 -1.36
N ALA A 176 -7.37 11.90 -0.51
CA ALA A 176 -6.07 11.93 0.17
C ALA A 176 -4.88 11.89 -0.80
N LYS A 177 -4.97 11.10 -1.87
CA LYS A 177 -3.93 11.02 -2.91
C LYS A 177 -3.85 12.30 -3.72
N GLU A 178 -4.98 12.85 -4.15
CA GLU A 178 -5.01 14.12 -4.89
C GLU A 178 -4.40 15.26 -4.06
N ALA A 179 -4.78 15.36 -2.78
CA ALA A 179 -4.21 16.36 -1.88
C ALA A 179 -2.70 16.17 -1.67
N ALA A 180 -2.23 14.92 -1.58
CA ALA A 180 -0.80 14.64 -1.44
C ALA A 180 0.00 15.00 -2.71
N ILE A 181 -0.57 14.79 -3.90
CA ILE A 181 0.05 15.20 -5.17
C ILE A 181 0.15 16.72 -5.25
N SER A 182 -0.92 17.44 -4.87
CA SER A 182 -0.92 18.91 -4.86
C SER A 182 0.14 19.47 -3.90
N GLU A 183 0.16 19.00 -2.65
CA GLU A 183 1.14 19.44 -1.65
C GLU A 183 2.57 19.04 -2.03
N GLY A 184 2.75 17.87 -2.65
CA GLY A 184 4.03 17.43 -3.18
C GLY A 184 4.52 18.32 -4.32
N ALA A 185 3.65 18.72 -5.25
CA ALA A 185 4.01 19.63 -6.34
C ALA A 185 4.44 21.01 -5.81
N GLU A 186 3.73 21.57 -4.83
CA GLU A 186 4.08 22.85 -4.19
C GLU A 186 5.45 22.77 -3.50
N ALA A 187 5.71 21.71 -2.73
CA ALA A 187 7.00 21.48 -2.07
C ALA A 187 8.14 21.32 -3.10
N GLY A 188 7.87 20.60 -4.20
CA GLY A 188 8.81 20.45 -5.30
C GLY A 188 9.19 21.77 -5.95
N ILE A 189 8.20 22.60 -6.29
CA ILE A 189 8.43 23.93 -6.87
C ILE A 189 9.26 24.80 -5.92
N ALA A 190 8.93 24.82 -4.63
CA ALA A 190 9.65 25.61 -3.63
C ALA A 190 11.13 25.20 -3.54
N GLU A 191 11.43 23.89 -3.49
CA GLU A 191 12.81 23.42 -3.44
C GLU A 191 13.57 23.67 -4.76
N GLY A 192 12.90 23.51 -5.90
CA GLY A 192 13.47 23.85 -7.20
C GLY A 192 13.89 25.32 -7.31
N ILE A 193 13.02 26.25 -6.91
CA ILE A 193 13.32 27.69 -6.86
C ILE A 193 14.51 27.96 -5.94
N LYS A 194 14.52 27.36 -4.75
CA LYS A 194 15.62 27.50 -3.79
C LYS A 194 16.96 27.03 -4.36
N VAL A 195 16.98 25.88 -5.02
CA VAL A 195 18.20 25.35 -5.67
C VAL A 195 18.65 26.25 -6.82
N ALA A 196 17.73 26.76 -7.64
CA ALA A 196 18.06 27.71 -8.69
C ALA A 196 18.69 29.01 -8.14
N ILE A 197 18.12 29.59 -7.08
CA ILE A 197 18.65 30.78 -6.41
C ILE A 197 20.06 30.54 -5.87
N GLN A 198 20.36 29.34 -5.38
CA GLN A 198 21.70 28.97 -4.90
C GLN A 198 22.68 28.67 -6.05
N GLY A 199 22.17 28.17 -7.17
CA GLY A 199 22.97 27.80 -8.34
C GLY A 199 23.60 29.00 -9.05
N VAL A 200 22.86 30.10 -9.19
CA VAL A 200 23.34 31.33 -9.85
C VAL A 200 24.63 31.89 -9.23
N PRO A 201 24.71 32.20 -7.91
CA PRO A 201 25.95 32.71 -7.31
C PRO A 201 27.07 31.67 -7.33
N LYS A 202 26.75 30.38 -7.22
CA LYS A 202 27.75 29.30 -7.25
C LYS A 202 28.46 29.18 -8.60
N LYS A 203 27.75 29.45 -9.71
CA LYS A 203 28.28 29.32 -11.07
C LYS A 203 28.81 30.63 -11.63
N PHE A 204 28.19 31.75 -11.27
CA PHE A 204 28.42 33.06 -11.90
C PHE A 204 28.86 34.17 -10.94
N LEU A 205 28.93 33.91 -9.63
CA LEU A 205 29.24 34.91 -8.60
C LEU A 205 28.26 36.10 -8.60
N LEU A 206 27.06 35.89 -9.14
CA LEU A 206 25.98 36.88 -9.19
C LEU A 206 24.98 36.68 -8.05
N TYR A 207 24.64 37.78 -7.37
CA TYR A 207 23.62 37.82 -6.31
C TYR A 207 22.35 38.56 -6.72
N THR A 208 22.40 39.18 -7.90
CA THR A 208 21.30 39.91 -8.52
C THR A 208 21.25 39.53 -9.99
N LEU A 209 20.07 39.60 -10.60
CA LEU A 209 19.89 39.56 -12.06
C LEU A 209 19.18 40.84 -12.47
N ASN A 210 19.78 41.56 -13.42
CA ASN A 210 19.21 42.80 -13.95
C ASN A 210 18.86 43.84 -12.85
N GLY A 211 19.74 43.96 -11.85
CA GLY A 211 19.58 44.86 -10.70
C GLY A 211 18.51 44.46 -9.69
N LYS A 212 17.88 43.28 -9.84
CA LYS A 212 16.89 42.73 -8.90
C LYS A 212 17.46 41.53 -8.17
N GLU A 213 17.01 41.32 -6.93
CA GLU A 213 17.36 40.14 -6.15
C GLU A 213 16.88 38.86 -6.83
N LEU A 214 17.67 37.77 -6.74
CA LEU A 214 17.35 36.48 -7.34
C LEU A 214 15.97 35.94 -6.94
N GLN A 215 15.56 36.19 -5.69
CA GLN A 215 14.26 35.77 -5.16
C GLN A 215 13.07 36.46 -5.85
N ALA A 216 13.25 37.68 -6.35
CA ALA A 216 12.21 38.41 -7.05
C ALA A 216 12.10 38.01 -8.54
N VAL A 217 13.17 37.44 -9.09
CA VAL A 217 13.32 37.14 -10.52
C VAL A 217 13.04 35.66 -10.81
N ILE A 218 13.51 34.76 -9.95
CA ILE A 218 13.32 33.31 -10.09
C ILE A 218 12.02 32.89 -9.43
N ASN A 219 11.14 32.23 -10.20
CA ASN A 219 9.83 31.81 -9.77
C ASN A 219 9.43 30.46 -10.41
N ALA A 220 8.22 29.98 -10.10
CA ALA A 220 7.70 28.70 -10.55
C ALA A 220 7.70 28.50 -12.08
N ASN A 221 7.65 29.58 -12.86
CA ASN A 221 7.56 29.51 -14.32
C ASN A 221 8.94 29.41 -15.00
N ASN A 222 10.02 29.79 -14.33
CA ASN A 222 11.33 29.97 -14.97
C ASN A 222 12.49 29.20 -14.31
N PHE A 223 12.34 28.67 -13.10
CA PHE A 223 13.43 28.00 -12.38
C PHE A 223 14.00 26.77 -13.09
N GLN A 224 13.23 26.15 -14.00
CA GLN A 224 13.68 25.02 -14.83
C GLN A 224 14.03 25.42 -16.27
N ASN A 225 13.95 26.71 -16.62
CA ASN A 225 14.11 27.17 -17.99
C ASN A 225 15.56 27.62 -18.24
N PRO A 226 16.38 26.88 -18.99
CA PRO A 226 17.75 27.28 -19.26
C PRO A 226 17.86 28.57 -20.07
N SER A 227 16.92 28.81 -20.98
CA SER A 227 16.91 30.00 -21.84
C SER A 227 16.67 31.27 -21.04
N PHE A 228 15.92 31.18 -19.93
CA PHE A 228 15.73 32.29 -19.01
C PHE A 228 17.06 32.69 -18.36
N PHE A 229 17.76 31.74 -17.72
CA PHE A 229 19.06 32.01 -17.10
C PHE A 229 20.08 32.51 -18.12
N TYR A 230 20.15 31.87 -19.29
CA TYR A 230 21.05 32.30 -20.36
C TYR A 230 20.78 33.74 -20.78
N GLY A 231 19.52 34.12 -21.00
CA GLY A 231 19.14 35.46 -21.43
C GLY A 231 19.50 36.53 -20.41
N GLU A 232 19.13 36.34 -19.14
CA GLU A 232 19.40 37.30 -18.07
C GLU A 232 20.91 37.47 -17.83
N ILE A 233 21.65 36.36 -17.77
CA ILE A 233 23.10 36.39 -17.53
C ILE A 233 23.86 36.97 -18.72
N MET A 234 23.44 36.67 -19.95
CA MET A 234 24.04 37.25 -21.14
C MET A 234 23.76 38.76 -21.23
N ALA A 235 22.57 39.21 -20.86
CA ALA A 235 22.26 40.64 -20.80
C ALA A 235 23.15 41.37 -19.78
N GLU A 236 23.34 40.77 -18.60
CA GLU A 236 24.22 41.31 -17.56
C GLU A 236 25.68 41.35 -18.02
N TYR A 237 26.15 40.29 -18.67
CA TYR A 237 27.47 40.24 -19.30
C TYR A 237 27.68 41.35 -20.34
N LEU A 238 26.73 41.53 -21.27
CA LEU A 238 26.81 42.57 -22.29
C LEU A 238 26.75 43.99 -21.70
N SER A 239 25.97 44.18 -20.63
CA SER A 239 25.87 45.47 -19.95
C SER A 239 27.20 45.91 -19.31
N THR A 240 27.99 44.96 -18.79
CA THR A 240 29.31 45.24 -18.22
C THR A 240 30.38 45.63 -19.24
N LYS A 241 30.12 45.47 -20.54
CA LYS A 241 31.06 45.77 -21.63
C LYS A 241 30.90 47.15 -22.28
N GLN A 242 30.00 48.00 -21.78
CA GLN A 242 29.81 49.31 -22.39
C GLN A 242 31.09 50.18 -22.35
N PRO A 243 31.43 50.87 -23.45
CA PRO A 243 32.75 51.47 -23.68
C PRO A 243 33.13 52.63 -22.74
N ASP A 244 32.19 53.15 -21.95
CA ASP A 244 32.43 54.28 -21.03
C ASP A 244 33.00 53.85 -19.67
N MET A 245 33.04 52.54 -19.35
CA MET A 245 33.68 52.00 -18.14
C MET A 245 34.94 51.21 -18.49
N ALA A 246 35.98 51.91 -18.93
CA ALA A 246 37.26 51.32 -19.31
C ALA A 246 38.05 50.62 -18.16
N ASN A 247 37.46 50.37 -16.98
CA ASN A 247 38.16 49.74 -15.84
C ASN A 247 37.23 49.05 -14.81
N SER A 248 35.98 48.73 -15.11
CA SER A 248 35.18 47.95 -14.17
C SER A 248 35.46 46.46 -14.33
N HIS A 249 36.29 45.89 -13.47
CA HIS A 249 36.29 44.45 -13.18
C HIS A 249 34.88 44.07 -12.67
N GLY A 250 33.95 43.84 -13.60
CA GLY A 250 32.58 43.42 -13.29
C GLY A 250 32.58 42.01 -12.69
N LEU A 251 31.51 41.64 -11.97
CA LEU A 251 31.35 40.31 -11.36
C LEU A 251 31.53 39.14 -12.34
N LEU A 252 31.43 39.39 -13.64
CA LEU A 252 31.58 38.41 -14.73
C LEU A 252 32.94 38.46 -15.44
N SER A 253 33.91 39.26 -14.97
CA SER A 253 35.24 39.38 -15.60
C SER A 253 36.01 38.06 -15.60
N PHE A 254 35.76 37.19 -14.61
CA PHE A 254 36.37 35.85 -14.55
C PHE A 254 36.00 34.97 -15.75
N ILE A 255 34.84 35.21 -16.39
CA ILE A 255 34.42 34.46 -17.59
C ILE A 255 35.36 34.79 -18.75
N GLU A 256 35.78 36.05 -18.87
CA GLU A 256 36.72 36.45 -19.92
C GLU A 256 38.10 35.82 -19.73
N GLU A 257 38.56 35.72 -18.48
CA GLU A 257 39.81 35.06 -18.13
C GLU A 257 39.76 33.57 -18.46
N ILE A 258 38.68 32.88 -18.09
CA ILE A 258 38.49 31.45 -18.40
C ILE A 258 38.36 31.20 -19.91
N CYS A 259 37.72 32.11 -20.64
CA CYS A 259 37.40 31.93 -22.05
C CYS A 259 38.38 32.64 -22.99
N GLU A 260 39.48 33.21 -22.47
CA GLU A 260 40.50 33.93 -23.25
C GLU A 260 39.91 35.09 -24.09
N GLY A 261 38.79 35.66 -23.65
CA GLY A 261 38.05 36.69 -24.39
C GLY A 261 37.37 36.21 -25.69
N ASP A 262 37.37 34.91 -26.00
CA ASP A 262 36.73 34.35 -27.19
C ASP A 262 35.20 34.34 -27.04
N PRO A 263 34.46 35.11 -27.88
CA PRO A 263 33.00 35.22 -27.79
C PRO A 263 32.28 33.87 -27.86
N ASP A 264 32.75 32.94 -28.68
CA ASP A 264 32.10 31.64 -28.86
C ASP A 264 32.25 30.76 -27.62
N LYS A 265 33.43 30.82 -26.97
CA LYS A 265 33.67 30.09 -25.71
C LYS A 265 32.83 30.67 -24.58
N ILE A 266 32.71 32.00 -24.51
CA ILE A 266 31.88 32.69 -23.52
C ILE A 266 30.41 32.28 -23.64
N MET A 267 29.85 32.33 -24.86
CA MET A 267 28.47 31.91 -25.11
C MET A 267 28.22 30.47 -24.68
N LYS A 268 29.14 29.55 -25.03
CA LYS A 268 29.07 28.14 -24.62
C LYS A 268 29.17 27.97 -23.11
N PHE A 269 30.03 28.72 -22.43
CA PHE A 269 30.19 28.66 -20.98
C PHE A 269 28.92 29.12 -20.25
N ILE A 270 28.34 30.25 -20.66
CA ILE A 270 27.11 30.77 -20.07
C ILE A 270 25.96 29.79 -20.32
N LEU A 271 25.85 29.26 -21.54
CA LEU A 271 24.83 28.27 -21.89
C LEU A 271 24.96 26.98 -21.07
N ALA A 272 26.16 26.43 -20.94
CA ALA A 272 26.40 25.20 -20.20
C ALA A 272 26.02 25.35 -18.72
N ASN A 273 26.46 26.44 -18.07
CA ASN A 273 26.15 26.68 -16.66
C ASN A 273 24.67 27.04 -16.45
N SER A 274 24.04 27.74 -17.39
CA SER A 274 22.59 28.01 -17.34
C SER A 274 21.77 26.73 -17.44
N ASN A 275 22.18 25.80 -18.32
CA ASN A 275 21.58 24.46 -18.42
C ASN A 275 21.79 23.67 -17.12
N ASP A 276 22.97 23.71 -16.53
CA ASP A 276 23.25 23.03 -15.27
C ASP A 276 22.34 23.52 -14.14
N ILE A 277 22.19 24.85 -13.99
CA ILE A 277 21.32 25.44 -12.95
C ILE A 277 19.88 24.95 -13.11
N ALA A 278 19.32 25.12 -14.31
CA ALA A 278 17.95 24.69 -14.61
C ALA A 278 17.75 23.19 -14.39
N LYS A 279 18.74 22.37 -14.76
CA LYS A 279 18.69 20.92 -14.61
C LYS A 279 18.82 20.48 -13.15
N GLU A 280 19.71 21.08 -12.37
CA GLU A 280 19.84 20.81 -10.93
C GLU A 280 18.57 21.21 -10.19
N ALA A 281 18.02 22.38 -10.51
CA ALA A 281 16.77 22.86 -9.94
C ALA A 281 15.58 21.96 -10.31
N GLY A 282 15.47 21.52 -11.56
CA GLY A 282 14.45 20.57 -12.01
C GLY A 282 14.57 19.21 -11.31
N LYS A 283 15.79 18.68 -11.16
CA LYS A 283 16.03 17.43 -10.42
C LYS A 283 15.68 17.54 -8.93
N ALA A 284 16.02 18.66 -8.30
CA ALA A 284 15.67 18.89 -6.90
C ALA A 284 14.15 18.98 -6.71
N ALA A 285 13.46 19.66 -7.63
CA ALA A 285 12.01 19.77 -7.61
C ALA A 285 11.31 18.43 -7.79
N THR A 286 11.73 17.62 -8.77
CA THR A 286 11.13 16.30 -8.98
C THR A 286 11.37 15.38 -7.79
N LYS A 287 12.61 15.34 -7.27
CA LYS A 287 12.95 14.55 -6.08
C LYS A 287 12.09 14.95 -4.88
N MET A 288 12.01 16.24 -4.58
CA MET A 288 11.24 16.73 -3.43
C MET A 288 9.74 16.52 -3.59
N ALA A 289 9.20 16.68 -4.80
CA ALA A 289 7.81 16.37 -5.09
C ALA A 289 7.51 14.88 -4.88
N THR A 290 8.38 13.98 -5.34
CA THR A 290 8.19 12.54 -5.14
C THR A 290 8.27 12.15 -3.67
N GLU A 291 9.30 12.58 -2.94
CA GLU A 291 9.49 12.25 -1.52
C GLU A 291 8.33 12.77 -0.67
N THR A 292 7.87 14.00 -0.93
CA THR A 292 6.76 14.62 -0.20
C THR A 292 5.42 13.94 -0.54
N THR A 293 5.18 13.62 -1.81
CA THR A 293 3.95 12.91 -2.23
C THR A 293 3.91 11.52 -1.60
N GLU A 294 5.00 10.77 -1.60
CA GLU A 294 5.07 9.44 -0.99
C GLU A 294 4.85 9.51 0.53
N ALA A 295 5.50 10.45 1.22
CA ALA A 295 5.32 10.65 2.66
C ALA A 295 3.87 11.03 3.02
N LEU A 296 3.27 11.96 2.28
CA LEU A 296 1.91 12.44 2.52
C LEU A 296 0.85 11.40 2.14
N THR A 297 1.05 10.65 1.05
CA THR A 297 0.14 9.57 0.67
C THR A 297 0.12 8.50 1.75
N LEU A 298 1.28 8.08 2.28
CA LEU A 298 1.34 7.13 3.40
C LEU A 298 0.63 7.68 4.64
N LYS A 299 0.91 8.94 5.02
CA LYS A 299 0.30 9.56 6.18
C LYS A 299 -1.22 9.68 6.06
N LYS A 300 -1.72 10.25 4.97
CA LYS A 300 -3.15 10.50 4.77
C LYS A 300 -3.94 9.20 4.54
N THR A 301 -3.34 8.19 3.89
CA THR A 301 -3.98 6.87 3.77
C THR A 301 -4.04 6.13 5.11
N ALA A 302 -3.02 6.24 5.94
CA ALA A 302 -3.03 5.71 7.30
C ALA A 302 -4.09 6.41 8.17
N GLU A 303 -4.22 7.74 8.07
CA GLU A 303 -5.28 8.49 8.76
C GLU A 303 -6.67 8.04 8.31
N ALA A 304 -6.90 7.91 6.99
CA ALA A 304 -8.17 7.47 6.41
C ALA A 304 -8.55 6.01 6.74
N THR A 305 -7.57 5.16 7.02
CA THR A 305 -7.77 3.74 7.39
C THR A 305 -7.65 3.46 8.87
N SER A 306 -7.37 4.48 9.68
CA SER A 306 -7.20 4.32 11.11
C SER A 306 -8.46 3.75 11.75
N ALA A 307 -8.27 2.89 12.75
CA ALA A 307 -9.38 2.33 13.55
C ALA A 307 -10.23 3.47 14.14
N SER A 308 -9.62 4.56 14.57
CA SER A 308 -10.33 5.76 15.03
C SER A 308 -11.22 6.36 13.94
N ALA A 309 -10.74 6.53 12.70
CA ALA A 309 -11.56 7.09 11.62
C ALA A 309 -12.74 6.16 11.26
N ILE A 310 -12.49 4.85 11.21
CA ILE A 310 -13.49 3.84 10.89
C ILE A 310 -14.54 3.72 12.01
N PHE A 311 -14.12 3.68 13.27
CA PHE A 311 -15.01 3.55 14.43
C PHE A 311 -15.59 4.88 14.92
N SER A 312 -15.21 6.02 14.36
CA SER A 312 -15.89 7.30 14.62
C SER A 312 -17.12 7.49 13.74
N ASN A 313 -17.27 6.68 12.68
CA ASN A 313 -18.40 6.81 11.79
C ASN A 313 -19.66 6.17 12.42
N PRO A 314 -20.73 6.96 12.69
CA PRO A 314 -21.94 6.45 13.33
C PRO A 314 -22.61 5.31 12.54
N ILE A 315 -22.45 5.29 11.20
CA ILE A 315 -22.97 4.23 10.33
C ILE A 315 -22.26 2.90 10.61
N VAL A 316 -20.93 2.92 10.76
CA VAL A 316 -20.11 1.73 11.03
C VAL A 316 -20.40 1.20 12.42
N ILE A 317 -20.48 2.08 13.42
CA ILE A 317 -20.85 1.72 14.80
C ILE A 317 -22.23 1.05 14.82
N SER A 318 -23.23 1.64 14.15
CA SER A 318 -24.58 1.09 14.09
C SER A 318 -24.60 -0.31 13.46
N PHE A 319 -23.80 -0.55 12.42
CA PHE A 319 -23.70 -1.88 11.79
C PHE A 319 -23.07 -2.91 12.73
N ILE A 320 -21.97 -2.55 13.42
CA ILE A 320 -21.31 -3.44 14.38
C ILE A 320 -22.28 -3.85 15.49
N VAL A 321 -23.04 -2.90 16.03
CA VAL A 321 -24.06 -3.18 17.05
C VAL A 321 -25.09 -4.18 16.53
N LEU A 322 -25.57 -4.01 15.29
CA LEU A 322 -26.54 -4.91 14.68
C LEU A 322 -25.97 -6.33 14.50
N VAL A 323 -24.72 -6.44 14.03
CA VAL A 323 -24.02 -7.74 13.90
C VAL A 323 -23.86 -8.42 15.27
N ILE A 324 -23.49 -7.67 16.32
CA ILE A 324 -23.38 -8.21 17.69
C ILE A 324 -24.73 -8.76 18.17
N ILE A 325 -25.83 -8.03 17.96
CA ILE A 325 -27.17 -8.49 18.33
C ILE A 325 -27.51 -9.80 17.62
N VAL A 326 -27.25 -9.91 16.31
CA VAL A 326 -27.50 -11.13 15.54
C VAL A 326 -26.66 -12.30 16.06
N ILE A 327 -25.39 -12.09 16.39
CA ILE A 327 -24.51 -13.12 16.96
C ILE A 327 -25.05 -13.60 18.33
N ILE A 328 -25.46 -12.69 19.20
CA ILE A 328 -26.04 -13.03 20.51
C ILE A 328 -27.31 -13.90 20.33
N LEU A 329 -28.22 -13.50 19.43
CA LEU A 329 -29.42 -14.26 19.12
C LEU A 329 -29.09 -15.65 18.58
N LEU A 330 -28.07 -15.77 17.73
CA LEU A 330 -27.61 -17.04 17.16
C LEU A 330 -27.02 -17.96 18.25
N ILE A 331 -26.23 -17.43 19.17
CA ILE A 331 -25.69 -18.19 20.32
C ILE A 331 -26.83 -18.69 21.20
N ILE A 332 -27.79 -17.82 21.55
CA ILE A 332 -28.97 -18.20 22.35
C ILE A 332 -29.76 -19.30 21.63
N TYR A 333 -30.01 -19.15 20.33
CA TYR A 333 -30.69 -20.14 19.51
C TYR A 333 -29.98 -21.49 19.53
N LEU A 334 -28.64 -21.51 19.38
CA LEU A 334 -27.85 -22.74 19.43
C LEU A 334 -27.93 -23.43 20.79
N ILE A 335 -27.88 -22.67 21.90
CA ILE A 335 -28.04 -23.20 23.25
C ILE A 335 -29.43 -23.83 23.44
N LEU A 336 -30.48 -23.13 23.02
CA LEU A 336 -31.85 -23.62 23.12
C LEU A 336 -32.06 -24.87 22.26
N ARG A 337 -31.52 -24.88 21.04
CA ARG A 337 -31.56 -26.04 20.12
C ARG A 337 -30.83 -27.25 20.72
N TYR A 338 -29.67 -27.03 21.32
CA TYR A 338 -28.91 -28.07 22.01
C TYR A 338 -29.70 -28.65 23.19
N ARG A 339 -30.29 -27.79 24.03
CA ARG A 339 -31.14 -28.21 25.15
C ARG A 339 -32.36 -29.03 24.68
N ARG A 340 -33.06 -28.59 23.62
CA ARG A 340 -34.18 -29.35 23.03
C ARG A 340 -33.76 -30.73 22.54
N LYS A 341 -32.66 -30.83 21.78
CA LYS A 341 -32.12 -32.12 21.33
C LYS A 341 -31.78 -33.06 22.50
N ARG A 342 -31.15 -32.55 23.56
CA ARG A 342 -30.83 -33.34 24.76
C ARG A 342 -32.09 -33.84 25.46
N LYS A 343 -33.13 -33.00 25.58
CA LYS A 343 -34.42 -33.39 26.17
C LYS A 343 -35.10 -34.51 25.37
N MET A 344 -35.09 -34.42 24.04
CA MET A 344 -35.68 -35.45 23.17
C MET A 344 -34.92 -36.78 23.26
N LYS A 345 -33.57 -36.76 23.29
CA LYS A 345 -32.77 -37.97 23.49
C LYS A 345 -33.10 -38.67 24.82
N LYS A 346 -33.24 -37.91 25.92
CA LYS A 346 -33.65 -38.45 27.21
C LYS A 346 -35.05 -39.08 27.15
N LYS A 347 -36.03 -38.40 26.56
CA LYS A 347 -37.39 -38.95 26.39
C LYS A 347 -37.39 -40.29 25.63
N LEU A 348 -36.56 -40.39 24.59
CA LEU A 348 -36.45 -41.59 23.77
C LEU A 348 -35.84 -42.77 24.55
N GLN A 349 -34.92 -42.50 25.49
CA GLN A 349 -34.39 -43.52 26.41
C GLN A 349 -35.47 -43.99 27.40
N TYR A 350 -36.25 -43.09 28.01
CA TYR A 350 -37.34 -43.48 28.92
C TYR A 350 -38.43 -44.30 28.22
N LEU A 351 -38.79 -43.96 26.97
CA LEU A 351 -39.75 -44.73 26.18
C LEU A 351 -39.29 -46.16 25.86
N LYS A 352 -37.97 -46.38 25.72
CA LYS A 352 -37.42 -47.73 25.52
C LYS A 352 -37.53 -48.59 26.78
N LEU A 353 -37.25 -48.00 27.95
CA LEU A 353 -37.32 -48.69 29.25
C LEU A 353 -38.74 -49.07 29.67
N LEU A 354 -39.78 -48.41 29.16
CA LEU A 354 -41.18 -48.72 29.46
C LEU A 354 -41.78 -49.81 28.56
N LYS A 355 -41.05 -50.26 27.55
CA LYS A 355 -41.50 -51.23 26.55
C LYS A 355 -40.94 -52.64 26.76
N GLU A 356 -39.90 -52.75 27.58
CA GLU A 356 -39.50 -53.98 28.28
C GLU A 356 -40.31 -54.10 29.57
#